data_AF-A0A7G8DNN5-F1
#
_entry.id   AF-A0A7G8DNN5-F1
#
_cell.length_a   1.000
_cell.length_b   1.000
_cell.length_c   1.000
_cell.angle_alpha   90.00
_cell.angle_beta   90.00
_cell.angle_gamma   90.00
#
_symmetry.space_group_name_H-M   'P 1'
#
loop_
_entity.id
_entity.type
_entity.pdbx_description
1 polymer ?
#
loop_
_entity_poly.entity_id
_entity_poly.type
_entity_poly.pdbx_seq_one_letter_code
_entity_poly.pdbx_strand_id
1 'polypeptide(L)'
;MHFLVMLHAGVGLRNQTLDIEAVSRMFKLLPGRRSLLFLIALMVYAGINPCLAQGQDRRIQDVMRCQKVQERFTLGRDLGAQTGLNIGGGRQLPPAVRQRLTVAVMRAMDQVFNWNIVEQDYIKIYAEIYSADQLDFILQLCKDPRYQQLMQLEFEMIKDTLAVGEKYASKVQEATLKAVQEVLQ
;
A
#
# COMPACT_ATOMS: atom_id res chain seq x y z
N MET A 1 -8.92 16.97 -0.80
CA MET A 1 -7.47 16.79 -0.55
C MET A 1 -7.31 16.14 0.82
N HIS A 2 -7.19 14.82 0.87
CA HIS A 2 -6.96 14.07 2.12
C HIS A 2 -5.54 13.51 2.07
N PHE A 3 -4.64 14.12 2.85
CA PHE A 3 -3.31 13.59 3.15
C PHE A 3 -3.26 13.33 4.65
N LEU A 4 -3.30 12.05 5.04
CA LEU A 4 -2.76 11.59 6.31
C LEU A 4 -2.48 10.08 6.19
N VAL A 5 -1.20 9.71 6.22
CA VAL A 5 -0.75 8.32 6.38
C VAL A 5 -0.29 8.15 7.82
N MET A 6 -1.00 7.24 8.50
CA MET A 6 -0.61 6.29 9.54
C MET A 6 0.25 6.73 10.74
N LEU A 7 -0.29 6.48 11.94
CA LEU A 7 0.43 5.85 13.05
C LEU A 7 -0.54 5.01 13.91
N HIS A 8 -0.34 3.68 13.80
CA HIS A 8 -0.54 2.59 14.76
C HIS A 8 -1.86 2.33 15.53
N ALA A 9 -2.35 1.11 15.25
CA ALA A 9 -2.69 0.01 16.18
C ALA A 9 -4.06 -0.03 16.90
N GLY A 10 -4.82 -1.07 16.56
CA GLY A 10 -5.31 -2.00 17.57
C GLY A 10 -6.80 -2.30 17.54
N VAL A 11 -7.25 -3.26 16.71
CA VAL A 11 -8.38 -4.14 17.04
C VAL A 11 -8.16 -5.50 16.37
N GLY A 12 -8.15 -6.55 17.19
CA GLY A 12 -7.95 -7.92 16.76
C GLY A 12 -9.13 -8.50 15.99
N LEU A 13 -8.82 -9.32 14.99
CA LEU A 13 -9.72 -10.34 14.48
C LEU A 13 -8.97 -11.67 14.50
N ARG A 14 -9.54 -12.61 15.26
CA ARG A 14 -9.05 -13.96 15.51
C ARG A 14 -8.75 -14.68 14.20
N ASN A 15 -7.58 -15.30 14.13
CA ASN A 15 -7.30 -16.43 13.26
C ASN A 15 -8.42 -17.48 13.42
N GLN A 16 -9.31 -17.58 12.43
CA GLN A 16 -10.06 -18.80 12.20
C GLN A 16 -9.24 -19.68 11.25
N THR A 17 -8.17 -20.26 11.78
CA THR A 17 -7.65 -21.51 11.23
C THR A 17 -8.76 -22.54 11.39
N LEU A 18 -9.38 -22.91 10.27
CA LEU A 18 -10.21 -24.11 10.18
C LEU A 18 -9.37 -25.28 10.70
N ASP A 19 -9.73 -25.78 11.88
CA ASP A 19 -9.11 -26.95 12.48
C ASP A 19 -9.46 -28.18 11.62
N ILE A 20 -8.51 -28.55 10.75
CA ILE A 20 -8.62 -29.68 9.82
C ILE A 20 -8.90 -30.99 10.58
N GLU A 21 -8.46 -31.10 11.84
CA GLU A 21 -8.75 -32.25 12.70
C GLU A 21 -10.22 -32.31 13.12
N ALA A 22 -10.82 -31.17 13.44
CA ALA A 22 -12.23 -31.08 13.81
C ALA A 22 -13.15 -31.46 12.64
N VAL A 23 -12.80 -31.05 11.42
CA VAL A 23 -13.52 -31.41 10.19
C VAL A 23 -13.43 -32.92 9.94
N SER A 24 -12.24 -33.53 10.10
CA SER A 24 -12.02 -34.97 9.91
C SER A 24 -12.83 -35.84 10.88
N ARG A 25 -13.01 -35.40 12.13
CA ARG A 25 -13.82 -36.12 13.14
C ARG A 25 -15.32 -36.09 12.82
N MET A 26 -15.84 -34.99 12.27
CA MET A 26 -17.24 -34.91 11.81
C MET A 26 -17.54 -35.87 10.65
N PHE A 27 -16.56 -36.12 9.77
CA PHE A 27 -16.73 -37.06 8.65
C PHE A 27 -16.94 -38.52 9.06
N LYS A 28 -16.48 -38.93 10.25
CA LYS A 28 -16.67 -40.30 10.76
C LYS A 28 -18.08 -40.59 11.30
N LEU A 29 -18.91 -39.57 11.50
CA LEU A 29 -20.22 -39.69 12.17
C LEU A 29 -21.43 -39.68 11.20
N LEU A 30 -21.22 -39.52 9.90
CA LEU A 30 -22.31 -39.38 8.92
C LEU A 30 -22.40 -40.60 7.98
N PRO A 31 -23.54 -41.31 7.92
CA PRO A 31 -23.70 -42.47 7.05
C PRO A 31 -23.50 -42.10 5.57
N GLY A 32 -22.85 -42.99 4.82
CA GLY A 32 -22.08 -42.73 3.59
C GLY A 32 -22.75 -41.96 2.44
N ARG A 33 -24.06 -41.74 2.46
CA ARG A 33 -24.75 -40.91 1.45
C ARG A 33 -24.74 -39.40 1.77
N ARG A 34 -24.71 -39.02 3.06
CA ARG A 34 -24.64 -37.61 3.50
C ARG A 34 -23.21 -37.08 3.52
N SER A 35 -22.24 -37.95 3.78
CA SER A 35 -20.80 -37.64 3.75
C SER A 35 -20.33 -37.24 2.33
N LEU A 36 -20.81 -37.92 1.29
CA LEU A 36 -20.47 -37.60 -0.10
C LEU A 36 -21.00 -36.22 -0.55
N LEU A 37 -22.24 -35.87 -0.17
CA LEU A 37 -22.82 -34.56 -0.47
C LEU A 37 -22.07 -33.44 0.27
N PHE A 38 -21.59 -33.69 1.49
CA PHE A 38 -20.79 -32.73 2.25
C PHE A 38 -19.41 -32.52 1.62
N LEU A 39 -18.76 -33.59 1.13
CA LEU A 39 -17.49 -33.52 0.38
C LEU A 39 -17.64 -32.78 -0.94
N ILE A 40 -18.71 -33.02 -1.70
CA ILE A 40 -18.98 -32.29 -2.95
C ILE A 40 -19.29 -30.83 -2.64
N ALA A 41 -20.10 -30.54 -1.61
CA ALA A 41 -20.37 -29.17 -1.20
C ALA A 41 -19.10 -28.43 -0.72
N LEU A 42 -18.20 -29.10 0.02
CA LEU A 42 -16.91 -28.55 0.42
C LEU A 42 -15.97 -28.33 -0.77
N MET A 43 -15.93 -29.25 -1.74
CA MET A 43 -15.10 -29.09 -2.94
C MET A 43 -15.65 -28.00 -3.87
N VAL A 44 -16.98 -27.83 -3.93
CA VAL A 44 -17.62 -26.73 -4.67
C VAL A 44 -17.38 -25.40 -3.94
N TYR A 45 -17.47 -25.36 -2.60
CA TYR A 45 -17.23 -24.15 -1.82
C TYR A 45 -15.75 -23.73 -1.81
N ALA A 46 -14.82 -24.69 -1.78
CA ALA A 46 -13.39 -24.44 -1.89
C ALA A 46 -12.94 -24.16 -3.33
N GLY A 47 -13.62 -24.74 -4.33
CA GLY A 47 -13.25 -24.64 -5.75
C GLY A 47 -13.80 -23.42 -6.49
N ILE A 48 -14.85 -22.76 -5.99
CA ILE A 48 -15.42 -21.56 -6.64
C ILE A 48 -14.62 -20.28 -6.32
N ASN A 49 -13.84 -20.27 -5.24
CA ASN A 49 -13.19 -19.04 -4.75
C ASN A 49 -11.83 -18.63 -5.36
N PRO A 50 -10.97 -19.52 -5.89
CA PRO A 50 -9.69 -19.06 -6.46
C PRO A 50 -9.90 -18.31 -7.78
N CYS A 51 -10.91 -18.69 -8.57
CA CYS A 51 -11.13 -18.11 -9.89
C CYS A 51 -11.69 -16.68 -9.82
N LEU A 52 -12.57 -16.39 -8.85
CA LEU A 52 -13.10 -15.05 -8.62
C LEU A 52 -12.03 -14.10 -8.02
N ALA A 53 -11.26 -14.58 -7.03
CA ALA A 53 -10.17 -13.80 -6.44
C ALA A 53 -9.09 -13.45 -7.49
N GLN A 54 -8.69 -14.43 -8.31
CA GLN A 54 -7.70 -14.22 -9.37
C GLN A 54 -8.17 -13.21 -10.44
N GLY A 55 -9.48 -13.16 -10.72
CA GLY A 55 -10.07 -12.17 -11.64
C GLY A 55 -10.05 -10.75 -11.08
N GLN A 56 -10.31 -10.59 -9.79
CA GLN A 56 -10.29 -9.29 -9.11
C GLN A 56 -8.87 -8.74 -8.97
N ASP A 57 -7.91 -9.58 -8.56
CA ASP A 57 -6.50 -9.19 -8.41
C ASP A 57 -5.92 -8.65 -9.72
N ARG A 58 -6.24 -9.30 -10.84
CA ARG A 58 -5.81 -8.84 -12.17
C ARG A 58 -6.37 -7.46 -12.51
N ARG A 59 -7.66 -7.21 -12.24
CA ARG A 59 -8.28 -5.89 -12.48
C ARG A 59 -7.62 -4.81 -11.63
N ILE A 60 -7.34 -5.12 -10.36
CA ILE A 60 -6.63 -4.21 -9.45
C ILE A 60 -5.25 -3.88 -10.01
N GLN A 61 -4.47 -4.89 -10.41
CA GLN A 61 -3.15 -4.68 -11.01
C GLN A 61 -3.21 -3.83 -12.29
N ASP A 62 -4.22 -4.05 -13.15
CA ASP A 62 -4.40 -3.25 -14.36
C ASP A 62 -4.77 -1.78 -14.04
N VAL A 63 -5.61 -1.55 -13.02
CA VAL A 63 -5.91 -0.20 -12.52
C VAL A 63 -4.65 0.46 -11.97
N MET A 64 -3.90 -0.25 -11.12
CA MET A 64 -2.66 0.26 -10.52
C MET A 64 -1.63 0.64 -11.59
N ARG A 65 -1.50 -0.17 -12.64
CA ARG A 65 -0.61 0.12 -13.78
C ARG A 65 -1.06 1.37 -14.53
N CYS A 66 -2.34 1.50 -14.83
CA CYS A 66 -2.89 2.68 -15.49
C CYS A 66 -2.67 3.97 -14.67
N GLN A 67 -2.86 3.90 -13.35
CA GLN A 67 -2.68 5.03 -12.45
C GLN A 67 -1.21 5.28 -12.06
N LYS A 68 -0.27 4.50 -12.62
CA LYS A 68 1.17 4.58 -12.35
C LYS A 68 1.51 4.47 -10.86
N VAL A 69 0.83 3.58 -10.15
CA VAL A 69 0.95 3.49 -8.68
C VAL A 69 2.37 3.13 -8.26
N GLN A 70 3.04 2.22 -8.97
CA GLN A 70 4.43 1.85 -8.70
C GLN A 70 5.39 3.03 -8.87
N GLU A 71 5.24 3.78 -9.96
CA GLU A 71 6.08 4.94 -10.26
C GLU A 71 5.85 6.04 -9.23
N ARG A 72 4.58 6.31 -8.88
CA ARG A 72 4.21 7.27 -7.83
C ARG A 72 4.78 6.86 -6.46
N PHE A 73 4.68 5.59 -6.12
CA PHE A 73 5.26 5.04 -4.89
C PHE A 73 6.78 5.27 -4.87
N THR A 74 7.47 4.87 -5.93
CA THR A 74 8.94 4.95 -6.03
C THR A 74 9.39 6.40 -5.97
N LEU A 75 8.77 7.28 -6.77
CA LEU A 75 9.10 8.71 -6.77
C LEU A 75 8.83 9.35 -5.41
N GLY A 76 7.66 9.09 -4.81
CA GLY A 76 7.29 9.63 -3.51
C GLY A 76 8.22 9.17 -2.40
N ARG A 77 8.58 7.89 -2.40
CA ARG A 77 9.57 7.30 -1.48
C ARG A 77 10.93 7.99 -1.59
N ASP A 78 11.47 8.07 -2.81
CA ASP A 78 12.81 8.59 -3.05
C ASP A 78 12.91 10.08 -2.72
N LEU A 79 11.93 10.87 -3.17
CA LEU A 79 11.85 12.29 -2.84
C LEU A 79 11.61 12.51 -1.35
N GLY A 80 10.76 11.69 -0.72
CA GLY A 80 10.50 11.75 0.72
C GLY A 80 11.75 11.52 1.55
N ALA A 81 12.58 10.53 1.19
CA ALA A 81 13.83 10.27 1.89
C ALA A 81 14.90 11.34 1.62
N GLN A 82 15.00 11.89 0.41
CA GLN A 82 15.87 13.04 0.15
C GLN A 82 15.44 14.27 0.98
N THR A 83 14.13 14.52 1.05
CA THR A 83 13.56 15.60 1.86
C THR A 83 13.83 15.38 3.34
N GLY A 84 13.64 14.16 3.84
CA GLY A 84 13.93 13.78 5.23
C GLY A 84 15.41 13.98 5.60
N LEU A 85 16.33 13.59 4.70
CA LEU A 85 17.75 13.87 4.88
C LEU A 85 18.03 15.38 4.94
N ASN A 86 17.42 16.17 4.05
CA ASN A 86 17.62 17.61 4.03
C ASN A 86 17.14 18.30 5.32
N ILE A 87 15.99 17.87 5.85
CA ILE A 87 15.41 18.40 7.08
C ILE A 87 16.22 17.94 8.31
N GLY A 88 16.65 16.68 8.33
CA GLY A 88 17.38 16.05 9.45
C GLY A 88 18.85 16.42 9.59
N GLY A 89 19.29 17.57 9.06
CA GLY A 89 20.68 18.01 9.18
C GLY A 89 21.58 17.65 7.99
N GLY A 90 21.05 17.00 6.96
CA GLY A 90 21.81 16.58 5.78
C GLY A 90 22.32 17.75 4.92
N ARG A 91 21.68 18.93 5.00
CA ARG A 91 22.11 20.14 4.30
C ARG A 91 23.42 20.73 4.86
N GLN A 92 23.73 20.46 6.13
CA GLN A 92 24.93 20.92 6.81
C GLN A 92 26.13 20.02 6.54
N LEU A 93 25.92 18.84 5.93
CA LEU A 93 26.99 17.92 5.59
C LEU A 93 27.77 18.39 4.36
N PRO A 94 29.09 18.12 4.29
CA PRO A 94 29.87 18.33 3.07
C PRO A 94 29.24 17.60 1.86
N PRO A 95 29.27 18.17 0.63
CA PRO A 95 28.58 17.59 -0.53
C PRO A 95 28.92 16.12 -0.80
N ALA A 96 30.20 15.75 -0.67
CA ALA A 96 30.65 14.38 -0.88
C ALA A 96 30.17 13.40 0.22
N VAL A 97 29.92 13.88 1.44
CA VAL A 97 29.35 13.08 2.53
C VAL A 97 27.84 12.94 2.31
N ARG A 98 27.15 14.05 1.99
CA ARG A 98 25.72 14.05 1.67
C ARG A 98 25.38 13.10 0.52
N GLN A 99 26.19 13.09 -0.54
CA GLN A 99 25.99 12.17 -1.66
C GLN A 99 26.12 10.70 -1.23
N ARG A 100 27.18 10.37 -0.48
CA ARG A 100 27.39 9.01 0.04
C ARG A 100 26.26 8.57 0.96
N LEU A 101 25.81 9.45 1.84
CA LEU A 101 24.69 9.19 2.73
C LEU A 101 23.38 8.98 1.96
N THR A 102 23.10 9.82 0.95
CA THR A 102 21.92 9.67 0.09
C THR A 102 21.91 8.30 -0.58
N VAL A 103 23.04 7.89 -1.18
CA VAL A 103 23.17 6.57 -1.80
C VAL A 103 22.96 5.43 -0.79
N ALA A 104 23.53 5.56 0.41
CA ALA A 104 23.37 4.56 1.46
C ALA A 104 21.92 4.43 1.93
N VAL A 105 21.21 5.55 2.10
CA VAL A 105 19.78 5.57 2.48
C VAL A 105 18.93 4.97 1.37
N MET A 106 19.11 5.37 0.12
CA MET A 106 18.35 4.80 -1.00
C MET A 106 18.54 3.27 -1.08
N ARG A 107 19.79 2.80 -0.92
CA ARG A 107 20.06 1.35 -0.87
C ARG A 107 19.36 0.66 0.29
N ALA A 108 19.35 1.26 1.47
CA ALA A 108 18.64 0.69 2.62
C ALA A 108 17.12 0.64 2.37
N MET A 109 16.54 1.68 1.78
CA MET A 109 15.13 1.68 1.40
C MET A 109 14.81 0.64 0.33
N ASP A 110 15.68 0.46 -0.67
CA ASP A 110 15.50 -0.60 -1.67
C ASP A 110 15.51 -2.00 -1.06
N GLN A 111 16.15 -2.20 0.10
CA GLN A 111 16.17 -3.51 0.76
C GLN A 111 14.89 -3.83 1.53
N VAL A 112 14.23 -2.82 2.11
CA VAL A 112 13.11 -3.05 3.06
C VAL A 112 11.80 -2.40 2.65
N PHE A 113 11.82 -1.47 1.71
CA PHE A 113 10.67 -0.66 1.29
C PHE A 113 10.73 -0.38 -0.22
N ASN A 114 10.80 -1.45 -1.01
CA ASN A 114 10.69 -1.40 -2.47
C ASN A 114 9.31 -1.92 -2.94
N TRP A 115 8.99 -1.71 -4.21
CA TRP A 115 7.70 -2.09 -4.78
C TRP A 115 7.35 -3.55 -4.56
N ASN A 116 8.29 -4.47 -4.79
CA ASN A 116 8.04 -5.92 -4.69
C ASN A 116 7.66 -6.34 -3.26
N ILE A 117 8.04 -5.55 -2.25
CA ILE A 117 7.65 -5.80 -0.85
C ILE A 117 6.23 -5.30 -0.59
N VAL A 118 5.87 -4.11 -1.10
CA VAL A 118 4.60 -3.43 -0.74
C VAL A 118 3.47 -3.66 -1.74
N GLU A 119 3.73 -4.25 -2.90
CA GLU A 119 2.72 -4.42 -3.96
C GLU A 119 1.47 -5.14 -3.46
N GLN A 120 1.64 -6.20 -2.66
CA GLN A 120 0.52 -6.96 -2.12
C GLN A 120 -0.31 -6.15 -1.12
N ASP A 121 0.31 -5.26 -0.35
CA ASP A 121 -0.40 -4.35 0.54
C ASP A 121 -1.25 -3.35 -0.27
N TYR A 122 -0.72 -2.84 -1.38
CA TYR A 122 -1.49 -1.99 -2.30
C TYR A 122 -2.66 -2.76 -2.93
N ILE A 123 -2.45 -3.99 -3.38
CA ILE A 123 -3.54 -4.83 -3.93
C ILE A 123 -4.64 -4.99 -2.89
N LYS A 124 -4.27 -5.29 -1.65
CA LYS A 124 -5.23 -5.42 -0.54
C LYS A 124 -6.00 -4.12 -0.29
N ILE A 125 -5.33 -2.97 -0.27
CA ILE A 125 -5.98 -1.66 -0.13
C ILE A 125 -7.00 -1.44 -1.25
N TYR A 126 -6.64 -1.73 -2.51
CA TYR A 126 -7.56 -1.57 -3.62
C TYR A 126 -8.75 -2.54 -3.53
N ALA A 127 -8.53 -3.79 -3.11
CA ALA A 127 -9.59 -4.79 -2.92
C ALA A 127 -10.57 -4.41 -1.80
N GLU A 128 -10.08 -3.75 -0.74
CA GLU A 128 -10.89 -3.29 0.39
C GLU A 128 -11.69 -2.02 0.05
N ILE A 129 -11.15 -1.15 -0.79
CA ILE A 129 -11.74 0.17 -1.09
C ILE A 129 -12.65 0.14 -2.31
N TYR A 130 -12.31 -0.62 -3.36
CA TYR A 130 -13.03 -0.60 -4.62
C TYR A 130 -13.79 -1.89 -4.89
N SER A 131 -15.06 -1.75 -5.29
CA SER A 131 -15.83 -2.85 -5.85
C SER A 131 -15.36 -3.21 -7.27
N ALA A 132 -15.75 -4.39 -7.75
CA ALA A 132 -15.45 -4.83 -9.11
C ALA A 132 -15.96 -3.85 -10.19
N ASP A 133 -17.16 -3.28 -10.01
CA ASP A 133 -17.75 -2.31 -10.95
C ASP A 133 -16.98 -0.98 -10.94
N GLN A 134 -16.49 -0.55 -9.78
CA GLN A 134 -15.65 0.65 -9.67
C GLN A 134 -14.29 0.45 -10.35
N LEU A 135 -13.68 -0.72 -10.19
CA LEU A 135 -12.45 -1.07 -10.90
C LEU A 135 -12.67 -1.07 -12.42
N ASP A 136 -13.77 -1.66 -12.89
CA ASP A 136 -14.13 -1.68 -14.32
C ASP A 136 -14.37 -0.25 -14.86
N PHE A 137 -15.03 0.61 -14.09
CA PHE A 137 -15.21 2.01 -14.44
C PHE A 137 -13.87 2.76 -14.54
N ILE A 138 -12.95 2.56 -13.58
CA ILE A 138 -11.61 3.15 -13.64
C ILE A 138 -10.85 2.64 -14.87
N LEU A 139 -10.93 1.34 -15.18
CA LEU A 139 -10.32 0.76 -16.38
C LEU A 139 -10.92 1.33 -17.67
N GLN A 140 -12.18 1.76 -17.68
CA GLN A 140 -12.76 2.49 -18.81
C GLN A 140 -12.16 3.90 -18.92
N LEU A 141 -12.05 4.64 -17.80
CA LEU A 141 -11.38 5.95 -17.78
C LEU A 141 -9.93 5.84 -18.25
N CYS A 142 -9.23 4.76 -17.91
CA CYS A 142 -7.87 4.49 -18.36
C CYS A 142 -7.68 4.44 -19.88
N LYS A 143 -8.75 4.26 -20.64
CA LYS A 143 -8.74 4.30 -22.10
C LYS A 143 -8.93 5.71 -22.67
N ASP A 144 -9.40 6.67 -21.86
CA ASP A 144 -9.57 8.06 -22.26
C ASP A 144 -8.20 8.77 -22.24
N PRO A 145 -7.70 9.31 -23.36
CA PRO A 145 -6.41 9.99 -23.42
C PRO A 145 -6.35 11.23 -22.50
N ARG A 146 -7.49 11.87 -22.21
CA ARG A 146 -7.54 13.02 -21.29
C ARG A 146 -7.31 12.60 -19.86
N TYR A 147 -7.82 11.43 -19.47
CA TYR A 147 -7.55 10.87 -18.15
C TYR A 147 -6.09 10.44 -18.01
N GLN A 148 -5.51 9.82 -19.05
CA GLN A 148 -4.08 9.50 -19.06
C GLN A 148 -3.20 10.75 -18.94
N GLN A 149 -3.56 11.83 -19.64
CA GLN A 149 -2.88 13.12 -19.52
C GLN A 149 -3.01 13.70 -18.11
N LEU A 150 -4.20 13.63 -17.50
CA LEU A 150 -4.41 14.06 -16.12
C LEU A 150 -3.52 13.29 -15.14
N MET A 151 -3.46 11.95 -15.25
CA MET A 151 -2.60 11.12 -14.40
C MET A 151 -1.11 11.45 -14.57
N GLN A 152 -0.68 11.81 -15.78
CA GLN A 152 0.68 12.29 -16.02
C GLN A 152 0.96 13.62 -15.33
N LEU A 153 0.04 14.58 -15.44
CA LEU A 153 0.17 15.88 -14.76
C LEU A 153 0.19 15.72 -13.24
N GLU A 154 -0.68 14.88 -12.68
CA GLU A 154 -0.65 14.56 -11.25
C GLU A 154 0.69 13.96 -10.82
N PHE A 155 1.27 13.08 -11.64
CA PHE A 155 2.58 12.48 -11.36
C PHE A 155 3.69 13.56 -11.36
N GLU A 156 3.70 14.45 -12.34
CA GLU A 156 4.67 15.55 -12.43
C GLU A 156 4.58 16.52 -11.23
N MET A 157 3.36 16.76 -10.73
CA MET A 157 3.11 17.63 -9.58
C MET A 157 3.62 17.08 -8.23
N ILE A 158 3.97 15.79 -8.13
CA ILE A 158 4.45 15.20 -6.87
C ILE A 158 5.68 15.95 -6.34
N LYS A 159 6.63 16.27 -7.22
CA LYS A 159 7.86 16.97 -6.85
C LYS A 159 7.57 18.36 -6.27
N ASP A 160 6.72 19.13 -6.94
CA ASP A 160 6.38 20.48 -6.51
C ASP A 160 5.59 20.46 -5.20
N THR A 161 4.70 19.47 -5.02
CA THR A 161 3.96 19.28 -3.78
C THR A 161 4.89 18.98 -2.60
N LEU A 162 5.91 18.15 -2.80
CA LEU A 162 6.92 17.87 -1.77
C LEU A 162 7.80 19.08 -1.47
N ALA A 163 8.15 19.88 -2.48
CA ALA A 163 8.91 21.13 -2.29
C ALA A 163 8.17 22.14 -1.40
N VAL A 164 6.82 22.17 -1.45
CA VAL A 164 6.02 22.94 -0.50
C VAL A 164 6.24 22.44 0.92
N GLY A 165 6.19 21.12 1.15
CA GLY A 165 6.48 20.53 2.46
C GLY A 165 7.88 20.90 2.98
N GLU A 166 8.91 20.77 2.15
CA GLU A 166 10.29 21.13 2.49
C GLU A 166 10.43 22.62 2.86
N LYS A 167 9.72 23.51 2.15
CA LYS A 167 9.71 24.96 2.42
C LYS A 167 9.20 25.30 3.83
N TYR A 168 8.24 24.54 4.34
CA TYR A 168 7.63 24.78 5.66
C TYR A 168 8.21 23.90 6.77
N ALA A 169 9.05 22.92 6.45
CA ALA A 169 9.57 21.95 7.41
C ALA A 169 10.28 22.60 8.62
N SER A 170 11.12 23.61 8.41
CA SER A 170 11.82 24.29 9.51
C SER A 170 10.85 25.00 10.45
N LYS A 171 9.81 25.65 9.90
CA LYS A 171 8.77 26.32 10.70
C LYS A 171 7.95 25.33 11.53
N VAL A 172 7.63 24.17 10.94
CA VAL A 172 6.94 23.08 11.64
C VAL A 172 7.81 22.51 12.77
N GLN A 173 9.12 22.34 12.52
CA GLN A 173 10.06 21.86 13.54
C GLN A 173 10.17 22.83 14.71
N GLU A 174 10.31 24.13 14.44
CA GLU A 174 10.35 25.18 15.47
C GLU A 174 9.07 25.21 16.30
N ALA A 175 7.90 25.17 15.66
CA ALA A 175 6.61 25.14 16.34
C ALA A 175 6.44 23.88 17.21
N THR A 176 6.89 22.72 16.72
CA THR A 176 6.88 21.46 17.47
C THR A 176 7.76 21.54 18.72
N LEU A 177 8.98 22.07 18.60
CA LEU A 177 9.89 22.22 19.74
C LEU A 177 9.29 23.12 20.82
N LYS A 178 8.67 24.23 20.42
CA LYS A 178 7.98 25.13 21.33
C LYS A 178 6.82 24.42 22.06
N ALA A 179 5.98 23.69 21.32
CA ALA A 179 4.87 22.95 21.92
C ALA A 179 5.33 21.87 22.92
N VAL A 180 6.43 21.16 22.63
CA VAL A 180 7.00 20.18 23.56
C VAL A 180 7.52 20.86 24.83
N GLN A 181 8.19 22.02 24.71
CA GLN A 181 8.66 22.77 25.87
C GLN A 181 7.50 23.24 26.76
N GLU A 182 6.39 23.67 26.17
CA GLU A 182 5.18 24.08 26.91
C GLU A 182 4.53 22.91 27.68
N VAL A 183 4.59 21.68 27.17
CA VAL A 183 4.02 20.50 27.85
C VAL A 183 4.91 19.99 29.00
N LEU A 184 6.22 20.21 28.92
CA LEU A 184 7.18 19.71 29.91
C LEU A 184 7.40 20.66 31.11
N GLN A 185 6.82 21.86 31.08
CA GLN A 185 6.83 22.84 32.17
C GLN A 185 5.59 22.71 33.05
#